data_AF-A0A915NS32-F1
#
_entry.id   AF-A0A915NS32-F1
#
_cell.length_a   1.000
_cell.length_b   1.000
_cell.length_c   1.000
_cell.angle_alpha   90.00
_cell.angle_beta   90.00
_cell.angle_gamma   90.00
#
_symmetry.space_group_name_H-M   'P 1'
#
loop_
_entity.id
_entity.type
_entity.pdbx_description
1 polymer ?
#
loop_
_entity_poly.entity_id
_entity_poly.type
_entity_poly.pdbx_seq_one_letter_code
_entity_poly.pdbx_strand_id
1 'polypeptide(L)'
;MALAEDEEMNRMIESMKLFDSICNNKWFLNTSIILFLNKKDLFEEKISRSPLTLCFAEYSGSNTYEESAAYIQLQFESLNKRKDGQKEIYTHFTCATDTNNIRFVFDAVTDIIVKENLRLIGLL
;
A
#
# COMPACT_ATOMS: atom_id res chain seq x y z
N MET A 1 -0.34 -24.15 -16.46
CA MET A 1 -1.60 -24.01 -15.70
C MET A 1 -1.77 -22.54 -15.40
N ALA A 2 -2.51 -21.83 -16.25
CA ALA A 2 -2.85 -20.43 -16.01
C ALA A 2 -4.14 -20.44 -15.19
N LEU A 3 -4.14 -19.82 -14.02
CA LEU A 3 -5.38 -19.47 -13.34
C LEU A 3 -6.05 -18.43 -14.22
N ALA A 4 -7.10 -18.84 -14.93
CA ALA A 4 -8.04 -17.93 -15.54
C ALA A 4 -8.81 -17.26 -14.39
N GLU A 5 -8.18 -16.25 -13.78
CA GLU A 5 -8.86 -15.31 -12.88
C GLU A 5 -9.85 -14.52 -13.75
N ASP A 6 -11.12 -14.48 -13.34
CA ASP A 6 -12.23 -13.78 -14.01
C ASP A 6 -11.78 -12.45 -14.64
N GLU A 7 -11.91 -12.32 -15.96
CA GLU A 7 -11.56 -11.09 -16.70
C GLU A 7 -12.37 -9.85 -16.27
N GLU A 8 -13.43 -10.03 -15.48
CA GLU A 8 -14.31 -8.95 -15.01
C GLU A 8 -13.97 -8.41 -13.61
N MET A 9 -13.11 -9.08 -12.82
CA MET A 9 -12.85 -8.62 -11.45
C MET A 9 -11.69 -7.61 -11.38
N ASN A 10 -11.95 -6.45 -10.79
CA ASN A 10 -10.93 -5.44 -10.55
C ASN A 10 -9.87 -5.97 -9.55
N ARG A 11 -8.70 -6.37 -10.07
CA ARG A 11 -7.57 -6.92 -9.31
C ARG A 11 -7.06 -6.00 -8.19
N MET A 12 -7.25 -4.68 -8.31
CA MET A 12 -6.90 -3.75 -7.24
C MET A 12 -7.82 -3.93 -6.04
N ILE A 13 -9.13 -4.12 -6.28
CA ILE A 13 -10.11 -4.39 -5.23
C ILE A 13 -9.83 -5.73 -4.55
N GLU A 14 -9.41 -6.76 -5.29
CA GLU A 14 -8.97 -8.03 -4.70
C GLU A 14 -7.73 -7.84 -3.82
N SER A 15 -6.74 -7.10 -4.30
CA SER A 15 -5.52 -6.78 -3.54
C SER A 15 -5.85 -6.03 -2.25
N MET A 16 -6.82 -5.11 -2.29
CA MET A 16 -7.33 -4.40 -1.11
C MET A 16 -8.03 -5.34 -0.13
N LYS A 17 -8.87 -6.28 -0.61
CA LYS A 17 -9.51 -7.29 0.26
C LYS A 17 -8.48 -8.18 0.94
N LEU A 18 -7.47 -8.63 0.19
CA LEU A 18 -6.37 -9.41 0.75
C LEU A 18 -5.61 -8.59 1.81
N PHE A 19 -5.29 -7.34 1.49
CA PHE A 19 -4.64 -6.45 2.43
C PHE A 19 -5.45 -6.22 3.71
N ASP A 20 -6.77 -5.97 3.62
CA ASP A 20 -7.66 -5.84 4.79
C ASP A 20 -7.58 -7.09 5.69
N SER A 21 -7.58 -8.28 5.08
CA SER A 21 -7.52 -9.54 5.81
C SER A 21 -6.20 -9.76 6.56
N ILE A 22 -5.08 -9.31 6.00
CA ILE A 22 -3.74 -9.42 6.61
C ILE A 22 -3.57 -8.31 7.65
N CYS A 23 -3.86 -7.07 7.26
CA CYS A 23 -3.70 -5.89 8.09
C CYS A 23 -4.54 -5.96 9.36
N ASN A 24 -5.73 -6.56 9.31
CA ASN A 24 -6.61 -6.67 10.46
C ASN A 24 -6.63 -8.08 11.09
N ASN A 25 -5.69 -8.94 10.71
CA ASN A 25 -5.56 -10.25 11.32
C ASN A 25 -5.14 -10.15 12.80
N LYS A 26 -5.79 -10.92 13.67
CA LYS A 26 -5.49 -10.99 15.11
C LYS A 26 -4.04 -11.37 15.44
N TRP A 27 -3.36 -12.13 14.56
CA TRP A 27 -1.97 -12.53 14.74
C TRP A 27 -0.97 -11.43 14.35
N PHE A 28 -1.41 -10.44 13.58
CA PHE A 28 -0.56 -9.34 13.10
C PHE A 28 -0.95 -8.00 13.71
N LEU A 29 -1.71 -7.96 14.81
CA LEU A 29 -2.28 -6.70 15.34
C LEU A 29 -1.23 -5.64 15.68
N ASN A 30 -0.06 -6.06 16.17
CA ASN A 30 1.04 -5.19 16.57
C ASN A 30 2.23 -5.30 15.60
N THR A 31 2.00 -5.82 14.40
CA THR A 31 3.03 -5.98 13.37
C THR A 31 2.90 -4.86 12.35
N SER A 32 3.91 -4.00 12.27
CA SER A 32 4.03 -2.99 11.22
C SER A 32 4.12 -3.65 9.84
N ILE A 33 3.61 -2.98 8.82
CA ILE A 33 3.50 -3.51 7.46
C ILE A 33 4.31 -2.64 6.52
N ILE A 34 5.12 -3.26 5.68
CA ILE A 34 5.72 -2.60 4.52
C ILE A 34 4.85 -2.92 3.30
N LEU A 35 4.29 -1.89 2.67
CA LEU A 35 3.40 -2.00 1.52
C LEU A 35 4.11 -1.55 0.25
N PHE A 36 4.18 -2.44 -0.75
CA PHE A 36 4.69 -2.10 -2.07
C PHE A 36 3.57 -1.91 -3.08
N LEU A 37 3.46 -0.69 -3.60
CA LEU A 37 2.64 -0.36 -4.76
C LEU A 37 3.52 -0.50 -6.00
N ASN A 38 3.58 -1.72 -6.54
CA ASN A 38 4.43 -2.07 -7.69
C ASN A 38 3.78 -1.67 -9.02
N LYS A 39 4.57 -1.69 -10.11
CA LYS A 39 4.19 -1.30 -11.47
C LYS A 39 3.89 0.19 -11.62
N LYS A 40 4.62 1.03 -10.89
CA LYS A 40 4.52 2.50 -11.00
C LYS A 40 4.61 2.99 -12.44
N ASP A 41 5.54 2.43 -13.21
CA ASP A 41 5.78 2.71 -14.63
C ASP A 41 4.55 2.45 -15.49
N LEU A 42 3.95 1.26 -15.36
CA LEU A 42 2.74 0.90 -16.12
C LEU A 42 1.53 1.73 -15.68
N PHE A 43 1.47 2.10 -14.40
CA PHE A 43 0.38 2.93 -13.88
C PHE A 43 0.44 4.35 -14.46
N GLU A 44 1.64 4.94 -14.51
CA GLU A 44 1.89 6.27 -15.09
C GLU A 44 1.51 6.32 -16.58
N GLU A 45 1.80 5.26 -17.34
CA GLU A 45 1.34 5.20 -18.74
C GLU A 45 -0.19 5.05 -18.81
N LYS A 46 -0.78 4.14 -18.03
CA LYS A 46 -2.19 3.78 -18.13
C LYS A 46 -3.12 4.92 -17.69
N ILE A 47 -2.74 5.67 -16.67
CA ILE A 47 -3.60 6.73 -16.12
C ILE A 47 -3.88 7.82 -17.18
N SER A 48 -2.93 8.07 -18.09
CA SER A 48 -3.12 9.03 -19.19
C SER A 48 -4.23 8.64 -20.18
N ARG A 49 -4.58 7.36 -20.26
CA ARG A 49 -5.55 6.81 -21.23
C ARG A 49 -6.83 6.30 -20.59
N SER A 50 -6.75 5.87 -19.33
CA SER A 50 -7.85 5.23 -18.62
C SER A 50 -8.01 5.91 -17.27
N PRO A 51 -9.11 6.65 -17.04
CA PRO A 51 -9.27 7.40 -15.81
C PRO A 51 -9.42 6.48 -14.61
N LEU A 52 -8.92 6.92 -13.45
CA LEU A 52 -8.99 6.13 -12.21
C LEU A 52 -10.44 5.81 -11.80
N THR A 53 -11.40 6.64 -12.22
CA THR A 53 -12.83 6.47 -11.95
C THR A 53 -13.41 5.16 -12.48
N LEU A 54 -12.78 4.52 -13.48
CA LEU A 54 -13.16 3.19 -13.95
C LEU A 54 -12.94 2.11 -12.88
N CYS A 55 -11.95 2.30 -12.02
CA CYS A 55 -11.63 1.41 -10.91
C CYS A 55 -12.28 1.87 -9.60
N PHE A 56 -12.37 3.19 -9.40
CA PHE A 56 -12.83 3.83 -8.17
C PHE A 56 -13.82 4.95 -8.50
N ALA A 57 -15.11 4.60 -8.62
CA ALA A 57 -16.15 5.54 -9.04
C ALA A 57 -16.26 6.80 -8.15
N GLU A 58 -15.90 6.68 -6.86
CA GLU A 58 -15.89 7.78 -5.88
C GLU A 58 -14.66 8.71 -6.00
N TYR A 59 -13.71 8.41 -6.89
CA TYR A 59 -12.53 9.25 -7.10
C TYR A 59 -12.91 10.56 -7.79
N SER A 60 -12.61 11.69 -7.15
CA SER A 60 -12.92 13.04 -7.64
C SER A 60 -11.68 13.89 -7.92
N GLY A 61 -10.48 13.32 -7.77
CA GLY A 61 -9.21 14.01 -8.04
C GLY A 61 -8.90 14.13 -9.53
N SER A 62 -7.80 14.83 -9.83
CA SER A 62 -7.30 14.98 -11.19
C SER A 62 -6.72 13.65 -11.69
N ASN A 63 -6.87 13.37 -12.98
CA ASN A 63 -6.37 12.13 -13.58
C ASN A 63 -4.85 12.14 -13.83
N THR A 64 -4.10 12.76 -12.93
CA THR A 64 -2.62 12.80 -12.92
C THR A 64 -2.07 11.59 -12.17
N TYR A 65 -0.84 11.20 -12.48
CA TYR A 65 -0.17 10.11 -11.79
C TYR A 65 -0.09 10.40 -10.28
N GLU A 66 0.30 11.63 -9.91
CA GLU A 66 0.55 12.03 -8.53
C GLU A 66 -0.70 11.91 -7.67
N GLU A 67 -1.82 12.51 -8.09
CA GLU A 67 -3.06 12.46 -7.32
C GLU A 67 -3.69 11.06 -7.32
N SER A 68 -3.59 10.34 -8.45
CA SER A 68 -4.16 9.00 -8.55
C SER A 68 -3.38 7.98 -7.71
N ALA A 69 -2.04 8.07 -7.71
CA ALA A 69 -1.18 7.24 -6.89
C ALA A 69 -1.38 7.53 -5.39
N ALA A 70 -1.45 8.80 -5.02
CA ALA A 70 -1.74 9.22 -3.65
C ALA A 70 -3.11 8.69 -3.18
N TYR A 71 -4.13 8.75 -4.05
CA TYR A 71 -5.43 8.18 -3.72
C TYR A 71 -5.37 6.66 -3.49
N ILE A 72 -4.69 5.90 -4.36
CA ILE A 72 -4.53 4.45 -4.18
C ILE A 72 -3.82 4.16 -2.85
N GLN A 73 -2.73 4.87 -2.54
CA GLN A 73 -2.04 4.75 -1.25
C GLN A 73 -3.01 4.97 -0.08
N LEU A 74 -3.78 6.06 -0.12
CA LEU A 74 -4.77 6.36 0.91
C LEU A 74 -5.83 5.26 1.03
N GLN A 75 -6.28 4.67 -0.08
CA GLN A 75 -7.23 3.56 -0.06
C GLN A 75 -6.67 2.38 0.74
N PHE A 76 -5.42 1.97 0.51
CA PHE A 76 -4.79 0.90 1.27
C PHE A 76 -4.56 1.27 2.73
N GLU A 77 -4.02 2.46 3.01
CA GLU A 77 -3.75 2.91 4.37
C GLU A 77 -5.05 3.06 5.20
N SER A 78 -6.15 3.41 4.55
CA SER A 78 -7.47 3.53 5.20
C SER A 78 -7.98 2.18 5.75
N LEU A 79 -7.55 1.06 5.16
CA LEU A 79 -7.95 -0.29 5.59
C LEU A 79 -7.34 -0.68 6.95
N ASN A 80 -6.32 0.04 7.43
CA ASN A 80 -5.84 -0.16 8.79
C ASN A 80 -6.87 0.34 9.82
N LYS A 81 -7.51 -0.60 10.51
CA LYS A 81 -8.51 -0.31 11.55
C LYS A 81 -7.87 0.05 12.90
N ARG A 82 -6.55 -0.12 13.05
CA ARG A 82 -5.80 0.27 14.25
C ARG A 82 -5.39 1.73 14.14
N LYS A 83 -6.25 2.60 14.69
CA LYS A 83 -6.02 4.06 14.73
C LYS A 83 -5.31 4.52 16.01
N ASP A 84 -4.90 3.58 16.87
CA ASP A 84 -4.15 3.82 18.11
C ASP A 84 -2.66 4.11 17.88
N GLY A 85 -2.23 4.21 16.61
CA GLY A 85 -0.84 4.52 16.24
C GLY A 85 0.14 3.38 16.45
N GLN A 86 -0.30 2.22 16.95
CA GLN A 86 0.61 1.11 17.25
C GLN A 86 1.02 0.29 16.02
N LYS A 87 0.21 0.34 14.96
CA LYS A 87 0.51 -0.30 13.68
C LYS A 87 0.72 0.77 12.62
N GLU A 88 1.91 0.78 12.06
CA GLU A 88 2.27 1.66 10.94
C GLU A 88 2.31 0.88 9.62
N ILE A 89 1.91 1.57 8.55
CA ILE A 89 2.03 1.08 7.17
C ILE A 89 3.06 1.96 6.46
N TYR A 90 4.14 1.35 6.02
CA TYR A 90 5.22 2.00 5.28
C TYR A 90 5.02 1.74 3.79
N THR A 91 4.44 2.71 3.09
CA THR A 91 4.12 2.58 1.67
C THR A 91 5.30 3.02 0.78
N HIS A 92 5.64 2.20 -0.21
CA HIS A 92 6.63 2.54 -1.23
C HIS A 92 6.13 2.19 -2.63
N PHE A 93 6.27 3.13 -3.56
CA PHE A 93 5.99 2.90 -4.97
C PHE A 93 7.22 2.28 -5.61
N THR A 94 7.03 1.13 -6.27
CA THR A 94 8.12 0.36 -6.86
C THR A 94 7.87 0.10 -8.34
N CYS A 95 8.94 -0.10 -9.09
CA CYS A 95 8.92 -0.76 -10.38
C CYS A 95 9.70 -2.07 -10.25
N ALA A 96 9.37 -3.07 -11.07
CA ALA A 96 10.05 -4.37 -11.06
C ALA A 96 11.57 -4.25 -11.31
N THR A 97 12.02 -3.18 -11.98
CA THR A 97 13.43 -2.87 -12.24
C THR A 97 14.05 -1.93 -11.22
N ASP A 98 13.31 -1.48 -10.21
CA ASP A 98 13.84 -0.59 -9.17
C ASP A 98 14.71 -1.38 -8.20
N THR A 99 16.03 -1.19 -8.29
CA THR A 99 17.00 -1.84 -7.41
C THR A 99 17.12 -1.14 -6.05
N ASN A 100 16.47 0.02 -5.84
CA ASN A 100 16.53 0.76 -4.58
C ASN A 100 15.52 0.28 -3.54
N ASN A 101 14.65 -0.68 -3.90
CA ASN A 101 13.66 -1.27 -2.98
C ASN A 101 14.30 -1.75 -1.67
N ILE A 102 15.50 -2.34 -1.74
CA ILE A 102 16.18 -2.86 -0.57
C ILE A 102 16.57 -1.77 0.43
N ARG A 103 16.95 -0.58 -0.07
CA ARG A 103 17.28 0.56 0.79
C ARG A 103 16.06 1.02 1.58
N PHE A 104 14.92 1.16 0.90
CA PHE A 104 13.66 1.48 1.56
C PHE A 104 13.29 0.46 2.64
N VAL A 105 13.45 -0.84 2.35
CA VAL A 105 13.20 -1.90 3.34
C VAL A 105 14.08 -1.72 4.57
N PHE A 106 15.39 -1.50 4.38
CA PHE A 106 16.30 -1.29 5.50
C PHE A 106 15.96 -0.05 6.33
N ASP A 107 15.62 1.06 5.66
CA ASP A 107 15.22 2.30 6.34
C ASP A 107 13.93 2.09 7.17
N ALA A 108 12.92 1.43 6.59
CA ALA A 108 11.67 1.12 7.28
C ALA A 108 11.88 0.17 8.47
N VAL A 109 12.69 -0.89 8.29
CA VAL A 109 13.03 -1.83 9.39
C VAL A 109 13.77 -1.12 10.50
N THR A 110 14.70 -0.22 10.17
CA THR A 110 15.44 0.57 11.16
C THR A 110 14.50 1.45 11.97
N ASP A 111 13.58 2.16 11.31
CA ASP A 111 12.60 3.01 11.97
C ASP A 111 11.68 2.21 12.92
N ILE A 112 11.19 1.05 12.47
CA ILE A 112 10.37 0.14 13.30
C ILE A 112 11.12 -0.26 14.57
N ILE A 113 12.38 -0.70 14.45
CA ILE A 113 13.20 -1.12 15.59
C ILE A 113 13.44 0.04 16.57
N VAL A 114 13.74 1.24 16.04
CA VAL A 114 13.98 2.42 16.86
C VAL A 114 12.72 2.85 17.60
N LYS A 115 11.57 2.92 16.92
CA LYS A 115 10.29 3.28 17.55
C LYS A 115 9.88 2.30 18.64
N GLU A 116 10.03 1.00 18.38
CA GLU A 116 9.71 -0.03 19.39
C GLU A 116 10.60 0.13 20.63
N ASN A 117 11.90 0.36 20.44
CA ASN A 117 12.82 0.62 21.55
C ASN A 117 12.46 1.88 22.34
N LEU A 118 12.09 2.98 21.67
CA LEU A 118 11.68 4.23 22.33
C LEU A 118 10.40 4.06 23.15
N ARG A 119 9.43 3.32 22.62
CA ARG A 119 8.18 2.98 23.30
C ARG A 119 8.41 2.11 24.53
N LEU A 120 9.34 1.15 24.46
CA LEU A 120 9.71 0.30 25.60
C LEU A 120 10.31 1.10 26.77
N ILE A 121 10.99 2.21 26.50
CA ILE A 121 11.57 3.08 27.53
C ILE A 121 10.69 4.29 27.90
N GLY A 122 9.46 4.36 27.37
CA GLY A 122 8.47 5.38 27.71
C GLY A 122 8.74 6.78 27.15
N LEU A 123 9.55 6.87 26.09
CA LEU A 123 9.82 8.14 25.40
C LEU A 123 8.83 8.43 24.26
N LEU A 124 7.94 7.49 23.97
CA LEU A 124 6.90 7.52 22.93
C LEU A 124 5.68 6.73 23.42
#